data_AF-A0A1Q7YKE7-F1
#
_entry.id   AF-A0A1Q7YKE7-F1
#
_cell.length_a   1.000
_cell.length_b   1.000
_cell.length_c   1.000
_cell.angle_alpha   90.00
_cell.angle_beta   90.00
_cell.angle_gamma   90.00
#
_symmetry.space_group_name_H-M   'P 1'
#
loop_
_entity.id
_entity.type
_entity.pdbx_description
1 polymer ?
#
loop_
_entity_poly.entity_id
_entity_poly.type
_entity_poly.pdbx_seq_one_letter_code
_entity_poly.pdbx_strand_id
1 'polypeptide(L)'
;MKRSIILSIALLLSGATLFAVAQDAELSLYTKITDAIKKHEPEWKLNRKAIMPNQVIIRWTSNKGRALVSVALLTSEAEAKQALKSRVDELEDIPESKVSKTKLNEFGDEGYILRNDGVSGVNIIFRKSVYVAQVFGPSEDVARRFSQHISDLLPTSNNSFNRSAD
;
A
#
# COMPACT_ATOMS: atom_id res chain seq x y z
N MET A 1 42.76 30.26 -29.45
CA MET A 1 41.71 29.25 -29.68
C MET A 1 41.86 28.15 -28.63
N LYS A 2 40.91 28.01 -27.68
CA LYS A 2 40.75 26.88 -26.72
C LYS A 2 39.78 27.33 -25.59
N ARG A 3 38.49 27.44 -25.89
CA ARG A 3 37.41 27.74 -24.91
C ARG A 3 36.11 27.11 -25.39
N SER A 4 35.95 25.77 -25.33
CA SER A 4 34.66 25.11 -25.69
C SER A 4 34.52 23.63 -25.28
N ILE A 5 35.16 23.12 -24.22
CA ILE A 5 35.07 21.68 -23.86
C ILE A 5 34.51 21.42 -22.44
N ILE A 6 34.23 22.44 -21.63
CA ILE A 6 33.79 22.23 -20.22
C ILE A 6 32.27 22.06 -20.08
N LEU A 7 31.47 22.40 -21.09
CA LEU A 7 30.01 22.45 -20.94
C LEU A 7 29.30 21.08 -21.00
N SER A 8 29.95 20.03 -21.49
CA SER A 8 29.28 18.74 -21.74
C SER A 8 29.21 17.80 -20.52
N ILE A 9 30.00 18.04 -19.47
CA ILE A 9 30.03 17.18 -18.28
C ILE A 9 28.90 17.53 -17.29
N ALA A 10 28.44 18.78 -17.28
CA ALA A 10 27.39 19.23 -16.35
C ALA A 10 26.00 18.63 -16.68
N LEU A 11 25.75 18.24 -17.93
CA LEU A 11 24.44 17.71 -18.35
C LEU A 11 24.25 16.22 -18.07
N LEU A 12 25.32 15.47 -17.82
CA LEU A 12 25.26 14.03 -17.49
C LEU A 12 25.02 13.76 -15.98
N LEU A 13 25.22 14.76 -15.11
CA LEU A 13 25.03 14.63 -13.67
C LEU A 13 23.61 14.99 -13.18
N SER A 14 22.81 15.67 -13.99
CA SER A 14 21.44 16.07 -13.61
C SER A 14 20.38 14.98 -13.85
N GLY A 15 20.71 13.90 -14.57
CA GLY A 15 19.78 12.78 -14.83
C GLY A 15 19.70 11.73 -13.73
N ALA A 16 20.65 11.71 -12.78
CA ALA A 16 20.74 10.66 -11.77
C ALA A 16 19.92 10.94 -10.49
N THR A 17 19.48 12.17 -10.26
CA THR A 17 18.79 12.56 -9.01
C THR A 17 17.35 12.06 -8.94
N LEU A 18 16.66 11.94 -10.07
CA LEU A 18 15.23 11.55 -10.08
C LEU A 18 14.99 10.08 -9.74
N PHE A 19 15.94 9.19 -10.05
CA PHE A 19 15.79 7.76 -9.78
C PHE A 19 16.03 7.37 -8.31
N ALA A 20 16.82 8.15 -7.57
CA ALA A 20 17.09 7.87 -6.15
C ALA A 20 15.86 8.12 -5.26
N VAL A 21 15.06 9.15 -5.58
CA VAL A 21 13.94 9.60 -4.72
C VAL A 21 12.76 8.61 -4.70
N ALA A 22 12.55 7.86 -5.79
CA ALA A 22 11.47 6.87 -5.84
C ALA A 22 11.74 5.72 -4.86
N GLN A 23 12.92 5.10 -4.93
CA GLN A 23 13.30 3.94 -4.08
C GLN A 23 13.24 4.23 -2.58
N ASP A 24 13.55 5.47 -2.18
CA ASP A 24 13.48 5.88 -0.78
C ASP A 24 12.04 5.90 -0.26
N ALA A 25 11.06 6.21 -1.11
CA ALA A 25 9.65 6.28 -0.71
C ALA A 25 9.07 4.88 -0.41
N GLU A 26 9.35 3.87 -1.23
CA GLU A 26 8.82 2.51 -0.96
C GLU A 26 9.51 1.86 0.24
N LEU A 27 10.82 2.08 0.40
CA LEU A 27 11.55 1.58 1.56
C LEU A 27 11.06 2.25 2.85
N SER A 28 10.75 3.55 2.80
CA SER A 28 10.15 4.28 3.91
C SER A 28 8.77 3.74 4.28
N LEU A 29 7.90 3.48 3.29
CA LEU A 29 6.57 2.90 3.51
C LEU A 29 6.67 1.49 4.13
N TYR A 30 7.52 0.63 3.59
CA TYR A 30 7.78 -0.70 4.15
C TYR A 30 8.22 -0.63 5.61
N THR A 31 9.14 0.28 5.93
CA THR A 31 9.68 0.43 7.30
C THR A 31 8.57 0.88 8.25
N LYS A 32 7.80 1.91 7.88
CA LYS A 32 6.66 2.40 8.68
C LYS A 32 5.62 1.31 8.96
N ILE A 33 5.22 0.56 7.93
CA ILE A 33 4.27 -0.55 8.09
C ILE A 33 4.84 -1.61 9.04
N THR A 34 6.10 -2.01 8.82
CA THR A 34 6.75 -3.04 9.62
C THR A 34 6.85 -2.64 11.10
N ASP A 35 7.22 -1.40 11.37
CA ASP A 35 7.38 -0.89 12.73
C ASP A 35 6.03 -0.75 13.44
N ALA A 36 5.00 -0.26 12.75
CA ALA A 36 3.66 -0.18 13.32
C ALA A 36 3.10 -1.56 13.68
N ILE A 37 3.18 -2.54 12.77
CA ILE A 37 2.69 -3.90 13.04
C ILE A 37 3.50 -4.55 14.18
N LYS A 38 4.84 -4.43 14.19
CA LYS A 38 5.65 -4.97 15.30
C LYS A 38 5.31 -4.34 16.64
N LYS A 39 5.02 -3.03 16.65
CA LYS A 39 4.69 -2.28 17.86
C LYS A 39 3.33 -2.67 18.42
N HIS A 40 2.32 -2.82 17.56
CA HIS A 40 0.94 -3.01 17.97
C HIS A 40 0.48 -4.48 18.00
N GLU A 41 1.16 -5.36 17.25
CA GLU A 41 0.81 -6.77 17.09
C GLU A 41 2.08 -7.65 17.31
N PRO A 42 2.72 -7.60 18.49
CA PRO A 42 4.05 -8.20 18.73
C PRO A 42 4.08 -9.73 18.60
N GLU A 43 2.94 -10.40 18.63
CA GLU A 43 2.84 -11.85 18.37
C GLU A 43 2.98 -12.21 16.89
N TRP A 44 2.88 -11.24 15.98
CA TRP A 44 2.98 -11.44 14.55
C TRP A 44 4.42 -11.29 14.07
N LYS A 45 4.91 -12.33 13.39
CA LYS A 45 6.26 -12.38 12.84
C LYS A 45 6.23 -12.14 11.35
N LEU A 46 7.12 -11.28 10.87
CA LEU A 46 7.35 -11.08 9.45
C LEU A 46 7.81 -12.40 8.81
N ASN A 47 7.03 -12.91 7.87
CA ASN A 47 7.31 -14.17 7.17
C ASN A 47 7.91 -13.94 5.78
N ARG A 48 7.36 -12.99 5.02
CA ARG A 48 7.83 -12.66 3.66
C ARG A 48 7.57 -11.20 3.35
N LYS A 49 8.42 -10.61 2.50
CA LYS A 49 8.20 -9.29 1.91
C LYS A 49 8.51 -9.29 0.42
N ALA A 50 7.87 -8.40 -0.30
CA ALA A 50 8.21 -8.00 -1.66
C ALA A 50 8.03 -6.48 -1.75
N ILE A 51 9.08 -5.79 -2.20
CA ILE A 51 9.06 -4.35 -2.45
C ILE A 51 9.24 -4.21 -3.96
N MET A 52 8.26 -3.59 -4.60
CA MET A 52 8.21 -3.34 -6.03
C MET A 52 8.06 -1.84 -6.25
N PRO A 53 8.33 -1.32 -7.46
CA PRO A 53 8.04 0.08 -7.76
C PRO A 53 6.60 0.42 -7.40
N ASN A 54 6.43 1.41 -6.53
CA ASN A 54 5.14 1.85 -6.00
C ASN A 54 4.28 0.81 -5.24
N GLN A 55 4.82 -0.35 -4.85
CA GLN A 55 4.03 -1.35 -4.11
C GLN A 55 4.85 -2.09 -3.06
N VAL A 56 4.26 -2.24 -1.88
CA VAL A 56 4.81 -3.02 -0.77
C VAL A 56 3.85 -4.15 -0.42
N ILE A 57 4.34 -5.39 -0.44
CA ILE A 57 3.60 -6.58 -0.02
C ILE A 57 4.32 -7.25 1.14
N ILE A 58 3.62 -7.47 2.24
CA ILE A 58 4.16 -8.03 3.48
C ILE A 58 3.25 -9.14 3.98
N ARG A 59 3.84 -10.30 4.26
CA ARG A 59 3.15 -11.44 4.88
C ARG A 59 3.62 -11.60 6.31
N TRP A 60 2.64 -11.73 7.21
CA TRP A 60 2.84 -11.96 8.64
C TRP A 60 2.24 -13.30 9.04
N THR A 61 2.85 -13.94 10.03
CA THR A 61 2.36 -15.21 10.60
C THR A 61 2.36 -15.13 12.12
N SER A 62 1.32 -15.67 12.73
CA SER A 62 1.21 -15.90 14.18
C SER A 62 0.56 -17.27 14.44
N ASN A 63 0.32 -17.63 15.70
CA ASN A 63 -0.51 -18.78 16.05
C ASN A 63 -1.98 -18.62 15.62
N LYS A 64 -2.43 -17.40 15.32
CA LYS A 64 -3.79 -17.10 14.83
C LYS A 64 -3.93 -17.29 13.33
N GLY A 65 -2.84 -17.54 12.60
CA GLY A 65 -2.84 -17.76 11.15
C GLY A 65 -1.90 -16.83 10.39
N ARG A 66 -2.28 -16.47 9.16
CA ARG A 66 -1.47 -15.63 8.26
C ARG A 66 -2.24 -14.37 7.90
N ALA A 67 -1.56 -13.23 7.91
CA ALA A 67 -2.07 -11.97 7.40
C ALA A 67 -1.21 -11.52 6.22
N LEU A 68 -1.82 -10.87 5.24
CA LEU A 68 -1.13 -10.28 4.10
C LEU A 68 -1.55 -8.82 3.97
N VAL A 69 -0.58 -7.94 3.88
CA VAL A 69 -0.76 -6.52 3.63
C VAL A 69 -0.15 -6.22 2.27
N SER A 70 -0.91 -5.58 1.38
CA SER A 70 -0.43 -5.03 0.12
C SER A 70 -0.83 -3.57 0.06
N VAL A 71 0.12 -2.67 -0.10
CA VAL A 71 -0.14 -1.23 -0.27
C VAL A 71 0.50 -0.77 -1.57
N ALA A 72 -0.31 -0.21 -2.46
CA ALA A 72 0.12 0.39 -3.72
C ALA A 72 -0.03 1.92 -3.64
N LEU A 73 0.95 2.64 -4.18
CA LEU A 73 0.93 4.08 -4.43
C LEU A 73 0.62 4.30 -5.92
N LEU A 74 -0.40 5.09 -6.21
CA LEU A 74 -0.85 5.37 -7.57
C LEU A 74 -0.50 6.81 -7.94
N THR A 75 -0.58 7.15 -9.23
CA THR A 75 -0.22 8.48 -9.73
C THR A 75 -1.26 9.54 -9.39
N SER A 76 -2.52 9.14 -9.17
CA SER A 76 -3.63 10.04 -8.90
C SER A 76 -4.75 9.38 -8.09
N GLU A 77 -5.61 10.20 -7.50
CA GLU A 77 -6.79 9.71 -6.76
C GLU A 77 -7.79 9.00 -7.68
N ALA A 78 -7.88 9.44 -8.94
CA ALA A 78 -8.70 8.78 -9.95
C ALA A 78 -8.19 7.36 -10.25
N GLU A 79 -6.87 7.21 -10.40
CA GLU A 79 -6.24 5.90 -10.58
C GLU A 79 -6.42 5.03 -9.34
N ALA A 80 -6.23 5.56 -8.13
CA ALA A 80 -6.47 4.83 -6.89
C ALA A 80 -7.92 4.37 -6.75
N LYS A 81 -8.89 5.21 -7.12
CA LYS A 81 -10.32 4.86 -7.14
C LYS A 81 -10.62 3.75 -8.14
N GLN A 82 -10.05 3.83 -9.34
CA GLN A 82 -10.22 2.78 -10.36
C GLN A 82 -9.56 1.47 -9.92
N ALA A 83 -8.36 1.53 -9.35
CA ALA A 83 -7.65 0.36 -8.84
C ALA A 83 -8.42 -0.32 -7.69
N LEU A 84 -9.00 0.46 -6.77
CA LEU A 84 -9.90 -0.07 -5.72
C LEU A 84 -11.07 -0.84 -6.35
N LYS A 85 -11.76 -0.24 -7.32
CA LYS A 85 -12.89 -0.88 -8.01
C LYS A 85 -12.47 -2.18 -8.67
N SER A 86 -11.43 -2.14 -9.51
CA SER A 86 -10.91 -3.32 -10.22
C SER A 86 -10.53 -4.44 -9.25
N ARG A 87 -9.91 -4.09 -8.11
CA ARG A 87 -9.51 -5.09 -7.11
C ARG A 87 -10.68 -5.74 -6.38
N VAL A 88 -11.73 -4.96 -6.14
CA VAL A 88 -12.98 -5.47 -5.57
C VAL A 88 -13.67 -6.39 -6.59
N ASP A 89 -13.78 -5.97 -7.84
CA ASP A 89 -14.41 -6.76 -8.92
C ASP A 89 -13.65 -8.09 -9.13
N GLU A 90 -12.30 -8.07 -9.18
CA GLU A 90 -11.46 -9.27 -9.31
C GLU A 90 -11.72 -10.33 -8.23
N LEU A 91 -12.04 -9.89 -7.01
CA LEU A 91 -12.34 -10.80 -5.91
C LEU A 91 -13.78 -11.30 -5.95
N GLU A 92 -14.72 -10.50 -6.47
CA GLU A 92 -16.12 -10.93 -6.66
C GLU A 92 -16.27 -11.92 -7.82
N ASP A 93 -15.43 -11.80 -8.84
CA ASP A 93 -15.47 -12.64 -10.05
C ASP A 93 -14.78 -14.01 -9.89
N ILE A 94 -14.31 -14.37 -8.68
CA ILE A 94 -13.70 -15.68 -8.43
C ILE A 94 -14.78 -16.78 -8.65
N PRO A 95 -14.63 -17.65 -9.67
CA PRO A 95 -15.63 -18.65 -9.98
C PRO A 95 -15.92 -19.56 -8.79
N GLU A 96 -17.20 -19.93 -8.63
CA GLU A 96 -17.69 -20.82 -7.56
C GLU A 96 -17.62 -20.26 -6.14
N SER A 97 -17.09 -19.05 -5.95
CA SER A 97 -17.11 -18.38 -4.65
C SER A 97 -18.33 -17.48 -4.49
N LYS A 98 -19.03 -17.61 -3.36
CA LYS A 98 -20.03 -16.60 -2.97
C LYS A 98 -19.32 -15.55 -2.14
N VAL A 99 -18.97 -14.43 -2.77
CA VAL A 99 -18.35 -13.31 -2.08
C VAL A 99 -19.42 -12.33 -1.62
N SER A 100 -19.46 -12.07 -0.32
CA SER A 100 -20.24 -10.97 0.25
C SER A 100 -19.37 -9.73 0.40
N LYS A 101 -19.86 -8.59 -0.10
CA LYS A 101 -19.21 -7.28 -0.02
C LYS A 101 -20.00 -6.36 0.90
N THR A 102 -19.30 -5.71 1.83
CA THR A 102 -19.87 -4.66 2.69
C THR A 102 -19.01 -3.42 2.64
N LYS A 103 -19.60 -2.25 2.42
CA LYS A 103 -18.89 -0.98 2.45
C LYS A 103 -18.46 -0.63 3.88
N LEU A 104 -17.26 -0.07 4.03
CA LEU A 104 -16.68 0.41 5.28
C LEU A 104 -16.34 1.90 5.17
N ASN A 105 -16.51 2.64 6.27
CA ASN A 105 -16.28 4.09 6.33
C ASN A 105 -15.11 4.49 7.26
N GLU A 106 -14.32 3.52 7.73
CA GLU A 106 -13.37 3.71 8.84
C GLU A 106 -11.89 3.78 8.43
N PHE A 107 -11.51 3.29 7.24
CA PHE A 107 -10.10 3.12 6.86
C PHE A 107 -9.56 4.11 5.81
N GLY A 108 -10.35 5.11 5.40
CA GLY A 108 -9.92 6.08 4.40
C GLY A 108 -11.10 6.74 3.70
N ASP A 109 -10.91 7.09 2.45
CA ASP A 109 -11.95 7.77 1.65
C ASP A 109 -13.05 6.79 1.20
N GLU A 110 -12.67 5.52 1.01
CA GLU A 110 -13.57 4.46 0.57
C GLU A 110 -12.96 3.10 0.92
N GLY A 111 -13.77 2.17 1.42
CA GLY A 111 -13.31 0.80 1.69
C GLY A 111 -14.42 -0.23 1.69
N TYR A 112 -14.01 -1.49 1.61
CA TYR A 112 -14.89 -2.65 1.54
C TYR A 112 -14.28 -3.79 2.34
N ILE A 113 -15.14 -4.57 2.99
CA ILE A 113 -14.81 -5.91 3.48
C ILE A 113 -15.46 -6.94 2.56
N LEU A 114 -14.67 -7.93 2.14
CA LEU A 114 -15.07 -9.03 1.31
C LEU A 114 -14.89 -10.33 2.08
N ARG A 115 -15.95 -11.12 2.18
CA ARG A 115 -15.94 -12.45 2.81
C ARG A 115 -16.34 -13.48 1.75
N ASN A 116 -15.54 -14.53 1.61
CA ASN A 116 -15.77 -15.58 0.62
C ASN A 116 -16.31 -16.82 1.34
N ASP A 117 -17.51 -17.25 0.98
CA ASP A 117 -18.11 -18.47 1.53
C ASP A 117 -17.28 -19.68 1.12
N GLY A 118 -16.66 -20.34 2.10
CA GLY A 118 -15.82 -21.53 1.89
C GLY A 118 -14.31 -21.26 2.02
N VAL A 119 -13.89 -20.00 2.11
CA VAL A 119 -12.49 -19.65 2.42
C VAL A 119 -12.41 -19.02 3.80
N SER A 120 -11.58 -19.59 4.67
CA SER A 120 -11.30 -18.98 5.98
C SER A 120 -10.52 -17.68 5.81
N GLY A 121 -11.04 -16.59 6.38
CA GLY A 121 -10.42 -15.27 6.39
C GLY A 121 -11.26 -14.22 5.67
N VAL A 122 -10.80 -12.98 5.72
CA VAL A 122 -11.48 -11.86 5.09
C VAL A 122 -10.46 -10.94 4.41
N ASN A 123 -10.90 -10.27 3.34
CA ASN A 123 -10.14 -9.20 2.73
C ASN A 123 -10.80 -7.86 3.08
N ILE A 124 -9.99 -6.89 3.51
CA ILE A 124 -10.38 -5.50 3.58
C ILE A 124 -9.57 -4.77 2.53
N ILE A 125 -10.26 -4.06 1.63
CA ILE A 125 -9.62 -3.24 0.60
C ILE A 125 -10.14 -1.82 0.75
N PHE A 126 -9.22 -0.86 0.83
CA PHE A 126 -9.58 0.54 0.96
C PHE A 126 -8.62 1.43 0.20
N ARG A 127 -9.06 2.65 -0.08
CA ARG A 127 -8.22 3.72 -0.59
C ARG A 127 -8.16 4.88 0.39
N LYS A 128 -7.03 5.57 0.39
CA LYS A 128 -6.83 6.82 1.11
C LYS A 128 -5.93 7.71 0.27
N SER A 129 -6.50 8.78 -0.28
CA SER A 129 -5.90 9.59 -1.35
C SER A 129 -5.39 8.70 -2.49
N VAL A 130 -4.11 8.80 -2.85
CA VAL A 130 -3.45 8.06 -3.94
C VAL A 130 -3.01 6.64 -3.55
N TYR A 131 -3.31 6.16 -2.34
CA TYR A 131 -2.95 4.82 -1.90
C TYR A 131 -4.13 3.86 -1.98
N VAL A 132 -3.85 2.62 -2.39
CA VAL A 132 -4.79 1.49 -2.26
C VAL A 132 -4.14 0.42 -1.40
N ALA A 133 -4.83 0.04 -0.34
CA ALA A 133 -4.40 -1.01 0.58
C ALA A 133 -5.36 -2.20 0.51
N GLN A 134 -4.79 -3.40 0.45
CA GLN A 134 -5.49 -4.67 0.61
C GLN A 134 -4.89 -5.40 1.81
N VAL A 135 -5.74 -5.79 2.75
CA VAL A 135 -5.38 -6.53 3.95
C VAL A 135 -6.19 -7.81 4.00
N PHE A 136 -5.51 -8.94 3.91
CA PHE A 136 -6.10 -10.24 4.24
C PHE A 136 -5.76 -10.59 5.69
N GLY A 137 -6.76 -11.06 6.43
CA GLY A 137 -6.60 -11.61 7.77
C GLY A 137 -7.31 -12.96 7.94
N PRO A 138 -6.86 -13.82 8.87
CA PRO A 138 -7.50 -15.10 9.16
C PRO A 138 -8.85 -14.94 9.87
N SER A 139 -9.14 -13.75 10.40
CA SER A 139 -10.44 -13.34 10.95
C SER A 139 -10.69 -11.87 10.65
N GLU A 140 -11.94 -11.45 10.80
CA GLU A 140 -12.34 -10.06 10.65
C GLU A 140 -11.60 -9.13 11.61
N ASP A 141 -11.49 -9.52 12.89
CA ASP A 141 -10.77 -8.73 13.90
C ASP A 141 -9.32 -8.47 13.49
N VAL A 142 -8.62 -9.49 12.98
CA VAL A 142 -7.23 -9.31 12.54
C VAL A 142 -7.16 -8.39 11.33
N ALA A 143 -8.04 -8.60 10.33
CA ALA A 143 -8.05 -7.77 9.14
C ALA A 143 -8.36 -6.30 9.46
N ARG A 144 -9.30 -6.03 10.38
CA ARG A 144 -9.65 -4.68 10.83
C ARG A 144 -8.50 -4.02 11.60
N ARG A 145 -7.90 -4.70 12.58
CA ARG A 145 -6.74 -4.13 13.32
C ARG A 145 -5.57 -3.82 12.39
N PHE A 146 -5.21 -4.76 11.51
CA PHE A 146 -4.16 -4.51 10.52
C PHE A 146 -4.54 -3.34 9.61
N SER A 147 -5.77 -3.30 9.07
CA SER A 147 -6.24 -2.18 8.23
C SER A 147 -6.18 -0.83 8.95
N GLN A 148 -6.51 -0.79 10.24
CA GLN A 148 -6.41 0.42 11.05
C GLN A 148 -4.95 0.89 11.15
N HIS A 149 -4.02 0.00 11.53
CA HIS A 149 -2.61 0.33 11.62
C HIS A 149 -2.04 0.84 10.29
N ILE A 150 -2.49 0.27 9.15
CA ILE A 150 -2.11 0.77 7.83
C ILE A 150 -2.73 2.14 7.56
N SER A 151 -4.03 2.31 7.77
CA SER A 151 -4.73 3.57 7.50
C SER A 151 -4.12 4.74 8.27
N ASP A 152 -3.76 4.55 9.54
CA ASP A 152 -3.17 5.58 10.40
C ASP A 152 -1.81 6.07 9.89
N LEU A 153 -1.07 5.23 9.14
CA LEU A 153 0.22 5.58 8.55
C LEU A 153 0.10 6.33 7.22
N LEU A 154 -1.02 6.16 6.51
CA LEU A 154 -1.18 6.68 5.15
C LEU A 154 -1.56 8.16 5.17
N PRO A 155 -0.88 9.02 4.38
CA PRO A 155 -1.19 10.44 4.26
C PRO A 155 -2.62 10.70 3.78
N THR A 156 -3.23 11.77 4.29
CA THR A 156 -4.45 12.36 3.72
C THR A 156 -4.09 13.35 2.61
N SER A 157 -4.97 13.52 1.63
CA SER A 157 -4.79 14.39 0.45
C SER A 157 -4.46 15.85 0.76
N ASN A 158 -4.77 16.34 1.96
CA ASN A 158 -4.51 17.72 2.39
C ASN A 158 -3.03 18.07 2.64
N ASN A 159 -2.08 17.13 2.50
CA ASN A 159 -0.67 17.36 2.87
C ASN A 159 0.35 17.34 1.71
N SER A 160 -0.08 17.28 0.44
CA SER A 160 0.85 17.00 -0.68
C SER A 160 1.25 18.18 -1.59
N PHE A 161 0.89 19.44 -1.27
CA PHE A 161 1.27 20.60 -2.11
C PHE A 161 2.28 21.60 -1.51
N ASN A 162 2.89 21.30 -0.36
CA ASN A 162 4.07 22.02 0.13
C ASN A 162 5.38 21.26 -0.17
N ARG A 163 5.52 20.72 -1.40
CA ARG A 163 6.86 20.54 -1.98
C ARG A 163 7.21 21.86 -2.64
N SER A 164 7.77 22.75 -1.82
CA SER A 164 8.37 24.02 -2.23
C SER A 164 9.30 23.79 -3.41
N ALA A 165 8.98 24.47 -4.51
CA ALA A 165 10.00 24.94 -5.43
C ALA A 165 10.79 26.02 -4.68
N ASP A 166 11.88 25.63 -4.03
CA ASP A 166 13.00 26.49 -3.63
C ASP A 166 14.31 25.77 -4.00
#